data_AF-A0AAV0VKC9-F1
#
_entry.id   AF-A0AAV0VKC9-F1
#
_cell.length_a   1.000
_cell.length_b   1.000
_cell.length_c   1.000
_cell.angle_alpha   90.00
_cell.angle_beta   90.00
_cell.angle_gamma   90.00
#
_symmetry.space_group_name_H-M   'P 1'
#
loop_
_entity.id
_entity.type
_entity.pdbx_description
1 polymer ?
#
loop_
_entity_poly.entity_id
_entity_poly.type
_entity_poly.pdbx_seq_one_letter_code
_entity_poly.pdbx_strand_id
1 'polypeptide(L)'
;MKVSFFFLTGSNFCRGTFDGWLCWADTEAGVTVHQPCPAFISGFDPTRTAYKICNKNATWFKHPISGAVWSNYTTCINHEDYNVSIQLYIHF
;
A
#
# COMPACT_ATOMS: atom_id res chain seq x y z
N MET A 1 6.44 28.47 29.74
CA MET A 1 5.74 27.38 29.02
C MET A 1 6.59 26.13 29.05
N LYS A 2 6.21 25.11 29.83
CA LYS A 2 6.78 23.77 29.67
C LYS A 2 6.16 23.20 28.40
N VAL A 3 6.91 23.17 27.31
CA VAL A 3 6.57 22.30 26.18
C VAL A 3 6.78 20.89 26.71
N SER A 4 5.73 20.33 27.30
CA SER A 4 5.70 18.92 27.66
C SER A 4 5.69 18.15 26.35
N PHE A 5 6.88 17.89 25.81
CA PHE A 5 7.10 16.75 24.93
C PHE A 5 6.70 15.52 25.73
N PHE A 6 5.47 15.07 25.56
CA PHE A 6 5.09 13.71 25.90
C PHE A 6 5.95 12.81 25.00
N PHE A 7 7.14 12.46 25.46
CA PHE A 7 7.79 11.22 25.05
C PHE A 7 6.89 10.09 25.56
N LEU A 8 5.84 9.75 24.80
CA LEU A 8 5.11 8.51 24.97
C LEU A 8 6.08 7.40 24.58
N THR A 9 6.31 6.49 25.51
CA THR A 9 7.09 5.28 25.34
C THR A 9 6.66 4.55 24.06
N GLY A 10 7.50 4.57 23.02
CA GLY A 10 7.45 3.71 21.84
C GLY A 10 6.14 3.76 21.05
N SER A 11 5.93 4.81 20.25
CA SER A 11 4.94 4.74 19.16
C SER A 11 5.31 3.59 18.23
N ASN A 12 4.46 2.56 18.22
CA ASN A 12 4.64 1.36 17.43
C ASN A 12 4.28 1.70 15.98
N PHE A 13 5.27 1.67 15.08
CA PHE A 13 5.06 1.92 13.65
C PHE A 13 5.48 0.72 12.82
N CYS A 14 4.79 0.50 11.71
CA CYS A 14 5.35 -0.29 10.62
C CYS A 14 6.41 0.54 9.90
N ARG A 15 7.62 -0.01 9.77
CA ARG A 15 8.73 0.64 9.05
C ARG A 15 8.39 0.84 7.58
N GLY A 16 8.81 1.96 7.03
CA GLY A 16 8.67 2.29 5.62
C GLY A 16 9.32 1.22 4.75
N THR A 17 8.68 0.93 3.64
CA THR A 17 9.06 -0.19 2.77
C THR A 17 8.70 0.09 1.32
N PHE A 18 9.46 -0.51 0.40
CA PHE A 18 9.16 -0.53 -1.01
C PHE A 18 8.63 -1.91 -1.38
N ASP A 19 7.44 -1.98 -1.97
CA ASP A 19 6.77 -3.25 -2.29
C ASP A 19 6.98 -3.69 -3.75
N GLY A 20 7.81 -2.97 -4.50
CA GLY A 20 8.04 -3.17 -5.93
C GLY A 20 7.37 -2.09 -6.80
N TRP A 21 6.28 -1.47 -6.33
CA TRP A 21 5.56 -0.44 -7.09
C TRP A 21 5.48 0.90 -6.37
N LEU A 22 5.19 0.91 -5.07
CA LEU A 22 5.09 2.14 -4.27
C LEU A 22 6.02 2.12 -3.05
N CYS A 23 6.49 3.31 -2.69
CA CYS A 23 7.20 3.55 -1.45
C CYS A 23 6.20 3.91 -0.34
N TRP A 24 6.06 3.02 0.64
CA TRP A 24 5.23 3.24 1.82
C TRP A 24 6.07 3.85 2.94
N ALA A 25 5.64 4.97 3.49
CA ALA A 25 6.33 5.62 4.60
C ALA A 25 6.10 4.88 5.93
N ASP A 26 6.87 5.25 6.96
CA ASP A 26 6.60 4.83 8.34
C ASP A 26 5.13 5.13 8.69
N THR A 27 4.40 4.13 9.15
CA THR A 27 2.95 4.21 9.38
C THR A 27 2.62 3.72 10.78
N GLU A 28 1.79 4.46 11.51
CA GLU A 28 1.38 4.11 12.87
C GLU A 28 0.60 2.78 12.93
N ALA A 29 0.83 2.01 13.99
CA ALA A 29 0.13 0.76 14.24
C ALA A 29 -1.39 0.96 14.30
N GLY A 30 -2.12 0.16 13.52
CA GLY A 30 -3.57 0.24 13.41
C GLY A 30 -4.06 1.17 12.29
N VAL A 31 -3.16 1.83 11.55
CA VAL A 31 -3.52 2.72 10.44
C VAL A 31 -3.48 1.97 9.09
N THR A 32 -4.49 2.22 8.26
CA THR A 32 -4.49 1.88 6.84
C THR A 32 -4.08 3.11 6.04
N VAL A 33 -2.88 3.06 5.46
CA VAL A 33 -2.35 4.14 4.62
C VAL A 33 -2.78 3.95 3.17
N HIS A 34 -3.10 5.05 2.49
CA HIS A 34 -3.53 5.08 1.10
C HIS A 34 -2.56 5.94 0.28
N GLN A 35 -2.32 5.55 -0.96
CA GLN A 35 -1.54 6.33 -1.93
C GLN A 35 -2.18 6.24 -3.32
N PRO A 36 -2.02 7.25 -4.19
CA PRO A 36 -2.45 7.17 -5.58
C PRO A 36 -1.85 5.95 -6.28
N CYS A 37 -2.61 5.35 -7.19
CA CYS A 37 -2.13 4.23 -8.00
C CYS A 37 -0.97 4.69 -8.91
N PRO A 38 0.07 3.86 -9.10
CA PRO A 38 1.22 4.21 -9.92
C PRO A 38 0.83 4.38 -11.39
N ALA A 39 1.15 5.55 -11.97
CA ALA A 39 0.80 5.86 -13.36
C ALA A 39 1.65 5.14 -14.43
N PHE A 40 2.74 4.50 -14.02
CA PHE A 40 3.62 3.78 -14.94
C PHE A 40 3.17 2.33 -15.20
N ILE A 41 2.15 1.84 -14.48
CA ILE A 41 1.59 0.50 -14.70
C ILE A 41 0.46 0.60 -15.73
N SER A 42 0.63 -0.04 -16.88
CA SER A 42 -0.40 -0.11 -17.90
C SER A 42 -1.70 -0.72 -17.35
N GLY A 43 -2.84 -0.07 -17.61
CA GLY A 43 -4.15 -0.49 -17.14
C GLY A 43 -4.50 -0.06 -15.70
N PHE A 44 -3.61 0.69 -15.03
CA PHE A 44 -3.95 1.33 -13.75
C PHE A 44 -4.53 2.73 -13.97
N ASP A 45 -5.55 3.08 -13.21
CA ASP A 45 -6.13 4.41 -13.12
C ASP A 45 -5.43 5.21 -11.99
N PRO A 46 -4.59 6.22 -12.31
CA PRO A 46 -3.85 6.98 -11.30
C PRO A 46 -4.75 7.86 -10.42
N THR A 47 -6.02 8.05 -10.79
CA THR A 47 -6.99 8.80 -9.97
C THR A 47 -7.53 7.97 -8.81
N ARG A 48 -7.30 6.65 -8.82
CA ARG A 48 -7.66 5.73 -7.75
C ARG A 48 -6.52 5.56 -6.77
N THR A 49 -6.78 4.86 -5.66
CA THR A 49 -5.80 4.67 -4.59
C THR A 49 -5.58 3.21 -4.27
N ALA A 50 -4.31 2.84 -4.13
CA ALA A 50 -3.88 1.62 -3.46
C ALA A 50 -3.84 1.84 -1.94
N TYR A 51 -3.86 0.75 -1.16
CA TYR A 51 -3.72 0.85 0.29
C TYR A 51 -2.85 -0.25 0.90
N LYS A 52 -2.29 0.05 2.07
CA LYS A 52 -1.51 -0.87 2.88
C LYS A 52 -1.90 -0.76 4.35
N ILE A 53 -2.02 -1.89 5.02
CA ILE A 53 -2.50 -1.95 6.41
C ILE A 53 -1.32 -2.17 7.34
N CYS A 54 -1.10 -1.23 8.26
CA CYS A 54 -0.25 -1.45 9.43
C CYS A 54 -1.10 -1.98 10.58
N ASN A 55 -0.85 -3.22 11.01
CA ASN A 55 -1.61 -3.84 12.10
C ASN A 55 -1.31 -3.16 13.44
N LYS A 56 -2.20 -3.37 14.43
CA LYS A 56 -2.02 -2.83 15.80
C LYS A 56 -0.76 -3.31 16.51
N ASN A 57 -0.14 -4.40 16.05
CA ASN A 57 1.12 -4.92 16.56
C ASN A 57 2.36 -4.39 15.80
N ALA A 58 2.22 -3.29 15.03
CA ALA A 58 3.29 -2.70 14.20
C ALA A 58 3.92 -3.67 13.18
N THR A 59 3.11 -4.55 12.62
CA THR A 59 3.51 -5.39 11.48
C THR A 59 2.67 -5.05 10.26
N TRP A 60 3.30 -5.03 9.10
CA TRP A 60 2.55 -4.94 7.85
C TRP A 60 1.65 -6.15 7.67
N PHE A 61 0.44 -5.92 7.19
CA PHE A 61 -0.48 -6.99 6.85
C PHE A 61 0.16 -7.99 5.88
N LYS A 62 -0.09 -9.27 6.14
CA LYS A 62 0.37 -10.39 5.34
C LYS A 62 -0.84 -11.04 4.68
N HIS A 63 -0.72 -11.33 3.38
CA HIS A 63 -1.79 -12.00 2.65
C HIS A 63 -2.04 -13.40 3.21
N PRO A 64 -3.30 -13.81 3.47
CA PRO A 64 -3.60 -15.03 4.22
C PRO A 64 -3.14 -16.31 3.54
N ILE A 65 -3.04 -16.32 2.20
CA ILE A 65 -2.65 -17.51 1.43
C ILE A 65 -1.13 -17.59 1.27
N SER A 66 -0.45 -16.49 0.94
CA SER A 66 0.98 -16.50 0.64
C SER A 66 1.87 -16.24 1.85
N GLY A 67 1.31 -15.67 2.93
CA GLY A 67 2.05 -15.25 4.12
C GLY A 67 3.01 -14.07 3.89
N ALA A 68 3.09 -13.54 2.68
CA ALA A 68 3.94 -12.42 2.32
C ALA A 68 3.28 -11.08 2.71
N VAL A 69 4.11 -10.08 3.03
CA VAL A 69 3.66 -8.70 3.24
C VAL A 69 3.00 -8.20 1.96
N TRP A 70 1.84 -7.54 2.09
CA TRP A 70 0.98 -7.27 0.95
C TRP A 70 0.46 -5.83 0.94
N SER A 71 0.17 -5.33 -0.26
CA SER A 71 -0.46 -4.04 -0.54
C SER A 71 -1.62 -4.29 -1.50
N ASN A 72 -2.75 -3.60 -1.30
CA ASN A 72 -3.93 -3.77 -2.14
C ASN A 72 -3.89 -2.79 -3.33
N TYR A 73 -3.84 -3.36 -4.54
CA TYR A 73 -3.95 -2.63 -5.81
C TYR A 73 -5.20 -3.01 -6.62
N THR A 74 -6.14 -3.79 -6.08
CA THR A 74 -7.33 -4.24 -6.83
C THR A 74 -8.22 -3.09 -7.25
N THR A 75 -8.21 -1.99 -6.48
CA THR A 75 -8.90 -0.73 -6.81
C THR A 75 -8.27 0.00 -7.98
N CYS A 76 -6.98 -0.22 -8.26
CA CYS A 76 -6.25 0.50 -9.31
C CYS A 76 -6.61 0.05 -10.72
N ILE A 77 -7.15 -1.15 -10.88
CA ILE A 77 -7.43 -1.73 -12.20
C ILE A 77 -8.57 -0.96 -12.86
N ASN A 78 -8.29 -0.36 -14.03
CA ASN A 78 -9.33 0.18 -14.88
C ASN A 78 -9.91 -0.94 -15.76
N HIS A 79 -11.12 -1.39 -15.43
CA HIS A 79 -11.79 -2.44 -16.19
C HIS A 79 -12.20 -2.00 -17.61
N GLU A 80 -12.26 -0.70 -17.89
CA GLU A 80 -12.53 -0.19 -19.24
C GLU A 80 -11.28 -0.30 -20.14
N ASP A 81 -10.08 -0.10 -19.57
CA ASP A 81 -8.79 -0.34 -20.24
C ASP A 81 -8.40 -1.82 -20.31
N TYR A 82 -9.04 -2.66 -19.49
CA TYR A 82 -8.84 -4.11 -19.48
C TYR A 82 -9.23 -4.73 -20.83
N ASN A 83 -10.27 -4.21 -21.48
CA ASN A 83 -10.67 -4.65 -22.82
C ASN A 83 -9.70 -4.22 -23.94
N VAL A 84 -8.81 -3.25 -23.69
CA VAL A 84 -7.83 -2.76 -24.68
C VAL A 84 -6.46 -3.45 -24.49
N SER A 85 -6.14 -3.88 -23.28
CA SER A 85 -4.83 -4.44 -22.90
C SER A 85 -4.71 -5.98 -22.99
N ILE A 86 -5.83 -6.72 -23.05
CA ILE A 86 -5.82 -8.20 -23.21
C ILE A 86 -5.28 -8.65 -24.58
N GLN A 87 -5.24 -7.78 -25.60
CA GLN A 87 -4.77 -8.19 -26.92
C GLN A 87 -3.23 -8.29 -27.04
N LEU A 88 -2.43 -7.81 -26.08
CA LEU A 88 -0.97 -7.77 -26.28
C LEU A 88 -0.05 -8.43 -25.24
N TYR A 89 -0.42 -8.68 -23.98
CA TYR A 89 0.54 -9.27 -23.03
C TYR A 89 -0.08 -10.07 -21.88
N ILE A 90 -0.57 -11.29 -22.14
CA ILE A 90 -0.51 -12.37 -21.15
C ILE A 90 0.02 -13.64 -21.83
N HIS A 91 1.33 -13.62 -22.08
CA HIS A 91 2.12 -14.85 -22.13
C HIS A 91 3.06 -14.78 -20.94
N PHE A 92 2.77 -15.56 -19.91
CA PHE A 92 3.81 -16.06 -18.99
C PHE A 92 4.51 -17.24 -19.66
#